data_AF-A0A1Z9D650-F1
#
_entry.id   AF-A0A1Z9D650-F1
#
_cell.length_a   1.000
_cell.length_b   1.000
_cell.length_c   1.000
_cell.angle_alpha   90.00
_cell.angle_beta   90.00
_cell.angle_gamma   90.00
#
_symmetry.space_group_name_H-M   'P 1'
#
loop_
_entity.id
_entity.type
_entity.pdbx_description
1 polymer ?
#
loop_
_entity_poly.entity_id
_entity_poly.type
_entity_poly.pdbx_seq_one_letter_code
_entity_poly.pdbx_strand_id
1 'polypeptide(L)' 'MKKVEAVAQFRQMWKEAVAWNPSLKNDTVARRCEFNDYVDYLQKDGHITEYQAYNWSNPF' A
#
# COMPACT_ATOMS: atom_id res chain seq x y z
N MET A 1 -10.99 -0.04 7.83
CA MET A 1 -10.79 1.27 7.18
C MET A 1 -11.36 1.26 5.76
N LYS A 2 -11.51 2.42 5.12
CA LYS A 2 -11.93 2.54 3.70
C LYS A 2 -10.71 2.50 2.78
N LYS A 3 -10.90 2.05 1.53
CA LYS A 3 -9.82 1.98 0.53
C LYS A 3 -9.12 3.32 0.31
N VAL A 4 -9.89 4.41 0.26
CA VAL A 4 -9.37 5.77 0.08
C VAL A 4 -8.43 6.19 1.21
N GLU A 5 -8.71 5.78 2.44
CA GLU A 5 -7.87 6.05 3.61
C GLU A 5 -6.58 5.22 3.53
N ALA A 6 -6.68 3.93 3.19
CA ALA A 6 -5.52 3.05 3.06
C ALA A 6 -4.55 3.54 1.97
N VAL A 7 -5.08 3.95 0.81
CA VAL A 7 -4.28 4.50 -0.29
C VAL A 7 -3.61 5.83 0.11
N ALA A 8 -4.30 6.69 0.87
CA ALA A 8 -3.71 7.93 1.36
C ALA A 8 -2.55 7.69 2.32
N GLN A 9 -2.72 6.76 3.28
CA GLN A 9 -1.66 6.36 4.22
C GLN A 9 -0.47 5.75 3.47
N PHE A 10 -0.71 4.84 2.53
CA PHE A 10 0.34 4.24 1.72
C PHE A 10 1.13 5.27 0.90
N ARG A 11 0.46 6.26 0.30
CA ARG A 11 1.15 7.33 -0.45
C ARG A 11 2.12 8.11 0.43
N GLN A 12 1.75 8.34 1.69
CA GLN A 12 2.60 9.04 2.65
C GLN A 12 3.81 8.17 3.02
N MET A 13 3.60 6.90 3.37
CA MET A 13 4.69 5.94 3.62
C MET A 13 5.63 5.80 2.42
N TRP A 14 5.10 5.67 1.21
CA TRP A 14 5.91 5.57 0.00
C TRP A 14 6.74 6.84 -0.25
N LYS A 15 6.19 8.02 0.05
CA LYS A 15 6.92 9.30 -0.05
C LYS A 15 8.11 9.32 0.91
N GLU A 16 7.95 8.80 2.12
CA GLU A 16 9.03 8.68 3.11
C GLU A 16 10.09 7.65 2.67
N ALA A 17 9.65 6.49 2.16
CA ALA A 17 10.52 5.47 1.59
C ALA A 17 11.36 6.03 0.42
N VAL A 18 10.76 6.82 -0.48
CA VAL A 18 11.48 7.49 -1.58
C VAL A 18 12.43 8.58 -1.06
N ALA A 19 12.08 9.28 0.02
CA ALA A 19 12.97 10.27 0.63
C ALA A 19 14.22 9.60 1.22
N TRP A 20 14.07 8.41 1.81
CA TRP A 20 15.16 7.61 2.36
C TRP A 20 15.98 6.89 1.27
N ASN A 21 15.30 6.32 0.28
CA ASN A 21 15.91 5.68 -0.89
C ASN A 21 15.34 6.24 -2.21
N PRO A 22 15.99 7.27 -2.78
CA PRO A 22 15.53 7.90 -4.02
C PRO A 22 15.41 6.98 -5.24
N SER A 23 16.06 5.80 -5.25
CA SER A 23 15.94 4.85 -6.36
C SER A 23 14.51 4.33 -6.54
N LEU A 24 13.72 4.31 -5.45
CA LEU A 24 12.33 3.85 -5.46
C LEU A 24 11.39 4.79 -6.23
N LYS A 25 11.79 6.03 -6.51
CA LYS A 25 10.91 7.05 -7.13
C LYS A 25 10.24 6.56 -8.41
N ASN A 26 11.00 5.85 -9.25
CA ASN A 26 10.54 5.36 -10.55
C ASN A 26 10.33 3.83 -10.57
N ASP A 27 10.55 3.15 -9.44
CA ASP A 27 10.35 1.71 -9.35
C ASP A 27 8.87 1.38 -9.16
N THR A 28 8.16 1.26 -10.28
CA THR A 28 6.72 0.98 -10.31
C THR A 28 6.39 -0.43 -9.85
N VAL A 29 7.32 -1.38 -10.04
CA VAL A 29 7.14 -2.77 -9.61
C VAL A 29 7.24 -2.85 -8.10
N ALA A 30 8.28 -2.26 -7.49
CA ALA A 30 8.41 -2.22 -6.04
C ALA A 30 7.20 -1.55 -5.38
N ARG A 31 6.71 -0.44 -5.93
CA ARG A 31 5.52 0.25 -5.40
C ARG A 31 4.27 -0.63 -5.42
N ARG A 32 4.09 -1.43 -6.47
CA ARG A 32 2.95 -2.35 -6.60
C ARG A 32 3.04 -3.49 -5.60
N CYS A 33 4.20 -4.13 -5.50
CA CYS A 33 4.45 -5.20 -4.54
C CYS A 33 4.21 -4.70 -3.11
N GLU A 34 4.81 -3.58 -2.74
CA GLU A 34 4.67 -3.00 -1.40
C GLU A 34 3.22 -2.64 -1.06
N PHE A 35 2.42 -2.17 -2.03
CA PHE A 35 1.00 -1.90 -1.78
C PHE A 35 0.21 -3.19 -1.51
N ASN A 36 0.54 -4.30 -2.19
CA ASN A 36 -0.11 -5.57 -1.93
C ASN A 36 0.27 -6.10 -0.54
N ASP A 37 1.55 -6.02 -0.16
CA ASP A 37 2.03 -6.43 1.16
C ASP A 37 1.42 -5.57 2.27
N TYR A 38 1.25 -4.27 2.03
CA TYR A 38 0.54 -3.37 2.94
C TYR A 38 -0.94 -3.75 3.12
N VAL A 39 -1.64 -4.12 2.04
CA VAL A 39 -3.04 -4.59 2.14
C VAL A 39 -3.14 -5.89 2.93
N ASP A 40 -2.21 -6.83 2.71
CA ASP A 40 -2.12 -8.08 3.47
C ASP A 40 -1.83 -7.82 4.95
N TYR A 41 -0.92 -6.90 5.28
CA TYR A 41 -0.66 -6.43 6.65
C TYR A 41 -1.95 -5.90 7.31
N LEU A 42 -2.66 -4.99 6.63
CA LEU A 42 -3.90 -4.41 7.16
C LEU A 42 -4.97 -5.47 7.44
N GLN A 43 -5.04 -6.52 6.62
CA GLN A 43 -5.97 -7.62 6.82
C GLN A 43 -5.57 -8.46 8.04
N LYS A 44 -4.29 -8.83 8.16
CA LYS A 44 -3.76 -9.62 9.28
C LYS A 44 -3.90 -8.91 10.62
N ASP A 45 -3.77 -7.59 10.63
CA ASP A 45 -3.93 -6.75 11.82
C ASP A 45 -5.42 -6.39 12.11
N GLY A 46 -6.35 -6.88 11.29
CA GLY A 46 -7.80 -6.69 11.48
C GLY A 46 -8.32 -5.29 11.14
N HIS A 47 -7.52 -4.45 10.48
CA HIS A 47 -7.92 -3.12 10.04
C HIS A 47 -8.86 -3.15 8.83
N ILE A 48 -8.81 -4.21 8.01
CA ILE A 48 -9.72 -4.47 6.90
C ILE A 48 -10.18 -5.92 6.94
N THR A 49 -11.32 -6.21 6.32
CA THR A 49 -11.81 -7.58 6.20
C THR A 49 -11.08 -8.34 5.09
N GLU A 50 -11.13 -9.67 5.15
CA GLU A 50 -10.68 -10.56 4.09
C GLU A 50 -11.32 -10.20 2.74
N TYR A 51 -12.64 -9.95 2.72
CA TYR A 51 -13.34 -9.52 1.51
C TYR A 51 -12.75 -8.21 0.94
N GLN A 52 -12.43 -7.23 1.77
CA GLN A 52 -11.81 -5.99 1.31
C GLN A 52 -10.42 -6.25 0.71
N ALA A 53 -9.59 -7.04 1.38
CA ALA A 53 -8.25 -7.39 0.91
C ALA A 53 -8.27 -8.05 -0.48
N TYR A 54 -9.18 -8.99 -0.71
CA TYR A 54 -9.30 -9.69 -2.00
C TYR A 54 -9.98 -8.86 -3.11
N ASN A 55 -10.74 -7.82 -2.78
CA ASN A 55 -11.50 -7.04 -3.77
C ASN A 55 -10.93 -5.64 -4.04
N TRP A 56 -9.91 -5.19 -3.30
CA TRP A 56 -9.26 -3.91 -3.57
C TRP A 56 -8.27 -4.03 -4.74
N SER A 57 -8.62 -3.44 -5.88
CA SER A 57 -7.64 -3.25 -6.96
C SER A 57 -6.43 -2.41 -6.52
N ASN A 58 -5.23 -2.78 -6.98
CA ASN A 58 -4.02 -2.00 -6.78
C ASN A 58 -4.04 -0.74 -7.69
N PRO A 59 -3.97 0.48 -7.14
CA PRO A 59 -4.04 1.71 -7.94
C PRO A 59 -2.67 2.21 -8.45
N PHE A 60 -1.59 1.46 -8.22
CA PHE A 60 -0.21 1.83 -8.54
C PHE A 60 0.36 1.00 -9.69
#